data_AF-A0A1E8Q9T1-F1
#
_entry.id   AF-A0A1E8Q9T1-F1
#
_cell.length_a   1.000
_cell.length_b   1.000
_cell.length_c   1.000
_cell.angle_alpha   90.00
_cell.angle_beta   90.00
_cell.angle_gamma   90.00
#
_symmetry.space_group_name_H-M   'P 1'
#
loop_
_entity.id
_entity.type
_entity.pdbx_description
1 polymer ?
#
loop_
_entity_poly.entity_id
_entity_poly.type
_entity_poly.pdbx_seq_one_letter_code
_entity_poly.pdbx_strand_id
1 'polypeptide(L)'
;MTTNDSDRIIADRLAAAERIRQQLKEIDRMKTEQPDRLAKARSDADQARGWALIEDPWDRHVTALPAHGPDGTRNGNSLTLPSLTAKELWGARLAFDLLDCGDDFDQVDEVISRNFSMVHGDTGLAMLLMSSALSTIATLVVPQLLNEIERQGSNWDERVRLCEARAKAWNARVDEIPTEEEAADGGVKPIDGFDLGSAALGDDDE
;
A
#
# COMPACT_ATOMS: atom_id res chain seq x y z
N MET A 1 9.18 41.77 37.47
CA MET A 1 8.03 41.05 36.91
C MET A 1 6.84 41.97 37.07
N THR A 2 6.49 42.70 36.02
CA THR A 2 5.38 43.67 36.05
C THR A 2 4.07 42.90 35.91
N THR A 3 2.96 43.47 36.37
CA THR A 3 1.62 42.86 36.30
C THR A 3 1.27 42.38 34.87
N ASN A 4 1.78 43.07 33.84
CA ASN A 4 1.68 42.70 32.43
C ASN A 4 2.34 41.36 32.05
N ASP A 5 3.46 40.99 32.69
CA ASP A 5 4.14 39.71 32.41
C ASP A 5 3.35 38.52 33.00
N SER A 6 2.75 38.70 34.17
CA SER A 6 1.89 37.67 34.80
C SER A 6 0.61 37.44 34.00
N ASP A 7 -0.03 38.50 33.51
CA ASP A 7 -1.27 38.39 32.72
C ASP A 7 -1.00 37.71 31.36
N ARG A 8 0.15 37.98 30.73
CA ARG A 8 0.56 37.29 29.50
C ARG A 8 0.83 35.81 29.73
N ILE A 9 1.52 35.44 30.81
CA ILE A 9 1.78 34.03 31.16
C ILE A 9 0.47 33.27 31.45
N ILE A 10 -0.51 33.92 32.08
CA ILE A 10 -1.83 33.31 32.35
C ILE A 10 -2.61 33.12 31.04
N ALA A 11 -2.60 34.12 30.15
CA ALA A 11 -3.24 34.03 28.84
C ALA A 11 -2.62 32.93 27.96
N ASP A 12 -1.29 32.83 27.91
CA ASP A 12 -0.58 31.80 27.15
C ASP A 12 -0.89 30.39 27.66
N ARG A 13 -1.00 30.21 28.99
CA ARG A 13 -1.38 28.93 29.61
C ARG A 13 -2.83 28.55 29.31
N LEU A 14 -3.75 29.50 29.34
CA LEU A 14 -5.16 29.25 28.98
C LEU A 14 -5.30 28.88 27.50
N ALA A 15 -4.58 29.57 26.60
CA ALA A 15 -4.56 29.25 25.17
C ALA A 15 -3.90 27.89 24.89
N ALA A 16 -2.86 27.50 25.64
CA ALA A 16 -2.28 26.16 25.55
C ALA A 16 -3.25 25.08 26.06
N ALA A 17 -3.92 25.30 27.19
CA ALA A 17 -4.90 24.38 27.73
C ALA A 17 -6.09 24.17 26.78
N GLU A 18 -6.55 25.22 26.11
CA GLU A 18 -7.65 25.12 25.14
C GLU A 18 -7.23 24.35 23.88
N ARG A 19 -6.01 24.58 23.37
CA ARG A 19 -5.46 23.78 22.26
C ARG A 19 -5.39 22.29 22.60
N ILE A 20 -4.94 21.94 23.80
CA ILE A 20 -4.89 20.53 24.25
C ILE A 20 -6.29 19.93 24.34
N ARG A 21 -7.29 20.68 24.84
CA ARG A 21 -8.68 20.19 24.88
C ARG A 21 -9.27 19.98 23.49
N GLN A 22 -8.98 20.88 22.56
CA GLN A 22 -9.42 20.74 21.17
C GLN A 22 -8.76 19.51 20.53
N GLN A 23 -7.46 19.31 20.73
CA GLN A 23 -6.74 18.11 20.26
C GLN A 23 -7.31 16.82 20.85
N LEU A 24 -7.63 16.78 22.15
CA LEU A 24 -8.23 15.60 22.77
C LEU A 24 -9.61 15.29 22.21
N LYS A 25 -10.45 16.31 22.00
CA LYS A 25 -11.76 16.12 21.36
C LYS A 25 -11.63 15.59 19.93
N GLU A 26 -10.63 16.06 19.21
CA GLU A 26 -10.34 15.58 17.85
C GLU A 26 -9.90 14.12 17.87
N ILE A 27 -8.98 13.74 18.77
CA ILE A 27 -8.55 12.34 18.94
C ILE A 27 -9.73 11.44 19.31
N ASP A 28 -10.58 11.86 20.24
CA ASP A 28 -11.75 11.08 20.65
C ASP A 28 -12.76 10.92 19.49
N ARG A 29 -12.96 11.97 18.68
CA ARG A 29 -13.78 11.90 17.47
C ARG A 29 -13.18 10.91 16.47
N MET A 30 -11.91 11.09 16.09
CA MET A 30 -11.23 10.23 15.12
C MET A 30 -11.29 8.76 15.55
N LYS A 31 -11.04 8.48 16.83
CA LYS A 31 -11.13 7.14 17.42
C LYS A 31 -12.55 6.56 17.34
N THR A 32 -13.57 7.37 17.57
CA THR A 32 -14.98 6.93 17.53
C THR A 32 -15.44 6.65 16.09
N GLU A 33 -15.01 7.47 15.14
CA GLU A 33 -15.40 7.37 13.73
C GLU A 33 -14.51 6.40 12.92
N GLN A 34 -13.32 6.05 13.42
CA GLN A 34 -12.36 5.18 12.74
C GLN A 34 -12.97 3.82 12.34
N PRO A 35 -13.71 3.08 13.19
CA PRO A 35 -14.21 1.75 12.82
C PRO A 35 -15.10 1.77 11.57
N ASP A 36 -15.98 2.77 11.44
CA ASP A 36 -16.88 2.90 10.30
C ASP A 36 -16.12 3.27 9.01
N ARG A 37 -15.16 4.20 9.11
CA ARG A 37 -14.30 4.57 7.99
C ARG A 37 -13.43 3.42 7.53
N LEU A 38 -12.84 2.68 8.48
CA LEU A 38 -12.03 1.51 8.21
C LEU A 38 -12.84 0.39 7.55
N ALA A 39 -14.05 0.12 8.05
CA ALA A 39 -14.95 -0.87 7.46
C ALA A 39 -15.31 -0.51 6.00
N LYS A 40 -15.58 0.78 5.75
CA LYS A 40 -15.82 1.27 4.39
C LYS A 40 -14.59 1.09 3.49
N ALA A 41 -13.41 1.55 3.93
CA ALA A 41 -12.18 1.45 3.15
C ALA A 41 -11.83 0.00 2.80
N ARG A 42 -12.04 -0.95 3.72
CA ARG A 42 -11.87 -2.40 3.46
C ARG A 42 -12.86 -2.92 2.43
N SER A 43 -14.13 -2.53 2.54
CA SER A 43 -15.16 -2.89 1.56
C SER A 43 -14.81 -2.37 0.16
N ASP A 44 -14.35 -1.12 0.07
CA ASP A 44 -13.95 -0.49 -1.19
C ASP A 44 -12.72 -1.22 -1.79
N ALA A 45 -11.75 -1.60 -0.96
CA ALA A 45 -10.59 -2.38 -1.38
C ALA A 45 -10.95 -3.80 -1.88
N ASP A 46 -11.85 -4.50 -1.19
CA ASP A 46 -12.33 -5.82 -1.61
C ASP A 46 -13.13 -5.75 -2.91
N GLN A 47 -13.93 -4.70 -3.10
CA GLN A 47 -14.63 -4.44 -4.35
C GLN A 47 -13.64 -4.16 -5.49
N ALA A 48 -12.64 -3.30 -5.26
CA ALA A 48 -11.59 -3.00 -6.24
C ALA A 48 -10.83 -4.27 -6.65
N ARG A 49 -10.46 -5.12 -5.68
CA ARG A 49 -9.85 -6.43 -5.94
C ARG A 49 -10.75 -7.30 -6.82
N GLY A 50 -12.03 -7.42 -6.47
CA GLY A 50 -12.99 -8.22 -7.22
C GLY A 50 -13.06 -7.83 -8.70
N TRP A 51 -13.14 -6.53 -8.98
CA TRP A 51 -13.13 -6.01 -10.36
C TRP A 51 -11.79 -6.22 -11.06
N ALA A 52 -10.67 -5.93 -10.38
CA ALA A 52 -9.33 -6.08 -10.96
C ALA A 52 -9.03 -7.52 -11.38
N LEU A 53 -9.45 -8.51 -10.58
CA LEU A 53 -9.28 -9.93 -10.91
C LEU A 53 -10.08 -10.35 -12.16
N ILE A 54 -11.17 -9.65 -12.48
CA ILE A 54 -11.99 -9.89 -13.67
C ILE A 54 -11.41 -9.18 -14.90
N GLU A 55 -11.09 -7.90 -14.77
CA GLU A 55 -10.69 -7.04 -15.88
C GLU A 55 -9.22 -7.24 -16.28
N ASP A 56 -8.36 -7.46 -15.30
CA ASP A 56 -6.92 -7.47 -15.46
C ASP A 56 -6.25 -8.62 -14.68
N PRO A 57 -6.58 -9.89 -14.99
CA PRO A 57 -6.08 -11.06 -14.27
C PRO A 57 -4.57 -11.24 -14.45
N TRP A 58 -3.90 -11.81 -13.44
CA TRP A 58 -2.45 -12.03 -13.42
C TRP A 58 -1.93 -12.74 -14.67
N ASP A 59 -2.62 -13.78 -15.12
CA ASP A 59 -2.22 -14.61 -16.28
C ASP A 59 -2.09 -13.79 -17.58
N ARG A 60 -2.73 -12.62 -17.68
CA ARG A 60 -2.59 -11.72 -18.83
C ARG A 60 -1.20 -11.10 -18.94
N HIS A 61 -0.51 -10.96 -17.81
CA HIS A 61 0.77 -10.26 -17.70
C HIS A 61 1.98 -11.18 -17.75
N VAL A 62 1.74 -12.47 -17.90
CA VAL A 62 2.74 -13.51 -17.80
C VAL A 62 3.04 -14.06 -19.19
N THR A 63 4.30 -13.98 -19.60
CA THR A 63 4.77 -14.56 -20.86
C THR A 63 5.57 -15.83 -20.58
N ALA A 64 5.23 -16.91 -21.27
CA ALA A 64 5.98 -18.17 -21.21
C ALA A 64 6.94 -18.29 -22.40
N LEU A 65 8.23 -18.45 -22.12
CA LEU A 65 9.24 -18.79 -23.10
C LEU A 65 9.17 -20.30 -23.40
N PRO A 66 8.94 -20.71 -24.66
CA PRO A 66 8.86 -22.13 -25.01
C PRO A 66 10.23 -22.81 -24.88
N ALA A 67 10.26 -23.95 -24.20
CA ALA A 67 11.42 -24.83 -24.19
C ALA A 67 11.42 -25.71 -25.44
N HIS A 68 12.62 -25.91 -26.01
CA HIS A 68 12.83 -26.80 -27.14
C HIS A 68 13.83 -27.88 -26.76
N GLY A 69 13.58 -29.11 -27.21
CA GLY A 69 14.49 -30.22 -27.09
C GLY A 69 15.69 -30.06 -28.03
N PRO A 70 16.70 -30.95 -27.90
CA PRO A 70 17.88 -30.97 -28.79
C PRO A 70 17.55 -31.16 -30.27
N ASP A 71 16.36 -31.70 -30.56
CA ASP A 71 15.80 -31.93 -31.88
C ASP A 71 14.99 -30.74 -32.43
N GLY A 72 14.94 -29.63 -31.68
CA GLY A 72 14.16 -28.44 -32.04
C GLY A 72 12.65 -28.61 -31.82
N THR A 73 12.18 -29.73 -31.25
CA THR A 73 10.77 -29.91 -30.93
C THR A 73 10.41 -29.24 -29.62
N ARG A 74 9.23 -28.63 -29.53
CA ARG A 74 8.78 -27.99 -28.29
C ARG A 74 8.54 -29.05 -27.21
N ASN A 75 9.27 -28.97 -26.10
CA ASN A 75 9.20 -29.93 -24.99
C ASN A 75 8.57 -29.34 -23.72
N GLY A 76 8.18 -28.07 -23.72
CA GLY A 76 7.51 -27.43 -22.59
C GLY A 76 7.65 -25.90 -22.62
N ASN A 77 7.59 -25.30 -21.43
CA ASN A 77 7.96 -23.91 -21.21
C ASN A 77 9.26 -23.90 -20.39
N SER A 78 10.25 -23.11 -20.81
CA SER A 78 11.56 -23.01 -20.17
C SER A 78 11.53 -22.02 -19.02
N LEU A 79 10.73 -20.96 -19.15
CA LEU A 79 10.68 -19.87 -18.19
C LEU A 79 9.37 -19.11 -18.33
N THR A 80 8.79 -18.75 -17.20
CA THR A 80 7.56 -17.96 -17.13
C THR A 80 7.93 -16.62 -16.49
N LEU A 81 7.76 -15.51 -17.22
CA LEU A 81 8.16 -14.18 -16.73
C LEU A 81 6.99 -13.20 -16.84
N PRO A 82 6.66 -12.49 -15.76
CA PRO A 82 5.79 -11.33 -15.84
C PRO A 82 6.56 -10.13 -16.40
N SER A 83 5.84 -9.14 -16.91
CA SER A 83 6.43 -7.81 -17.09
C SER A 83 6.90 -7.24 -15.74
N LEU A 84 7.92 -6.38 -15.74
CA LEU A 84 8.42 -5.75 -14.52
C LEU A 84 7.31 -4.94 -13.82
N THR A 85 6.57 -4.13 -14.59
CA THR A 85 5.44 -3.34 -14.11
C THR A 85 4.35 -4.21 -13.46
N ALA A 86 4.01 -5.36 -14.07
CA ALA A 86 3.05 -6.27 -13.48
C ALA A 86 3.58 -6.88 -12.18
N LYS A 87 4.84 -7.32 -12.15
CA LYS A 87 5.46 -7.82 -10.92
C LYS A 87 5.37 -6.78 -9.80
N GLU A 88 5.72 -5.53 -10.09
CA GLU A 88 5.70 -4.45 -9.10
C GLU A 88 4.29 -4.17 -8.59
N LEU A 89 3.32 -4.02 -9.51
CA LEU A 89 1.94 -3.73 -9.15
C LEU A 89 1.30 -4.86 -8.33
N TRP A 90 1.45 -6.10 -8.77
CA TRP A 90 0.93 -7.25 -8.04
C TRP A 90 1.66 -7.47 -6.72
N GLY A 91 2.95 -7.13 -6.64
CA GLY A 91 3.69 -7.04 -5.39
C GLY A 91 3.09 -6.00 -4.43
N ALA A 92 2.76 -4.80 -4.90
CA ALA A 92 2.15 -3.78 -4.06
C ALA A 92 0.74 -4.17 -3.58
N ARG A 93 -0.08 -4.77 -4.46
CA ARG A 93 -1.40 -5.34 -4.09
C ARG A 93 -1.25 -6.36 -2.97
N LEU A 94 -0.28 -7.27 -3.08
CA LEU A 94 0.02 -8.27 -2.06
C LEU A 94 0.53 -7.63 -0.76
N ALA A 95 1.40 -6.62 -0.83
CA ALA A 95 1.89 -5.91 0.34
C ALA A 95 0.75 -5.30 1.16
N PHE A 96 -0.17 -4.58 0.51
CA PHE A 96 -1.29 -3.95 1.19
C PHE A 96 -2.33 -4.97 1.70
N ASP A 97 -2.57 -6.05 0.96
CA ASP A 97 -3.41 -7.16 1.45
C ASP A 97 -2.81 -7.77 2.74
N LEU A 98 -1.48 -7.98 2.80
CA LEU A 98 -0.81 -8.53 3.99
C LEU A 98 -0.79 -7.57 5.18
N LEU A 99 -0.62 -6.27 4.93
CA LEU A 99 -0.60 -5.26 5.99
C LEU A 99 -1.98 -5.06 6.64
N ASP A 100 -3.07 -5.21 5.87
CA ASP A 100 -4.44 -5.10 6.40
C ASP A 100 -4.78 -6.20 7.42
N CYS A 101 -4.21 -7.40 7.22
CA CYS A 101 -4.37 -8.55 8.14
C CYS A 101 -3.95 -8.21 9.58
N GLY A 102 -2.97 -7.32 9.76
CA GLY A 102 -2.46 -6.94 11.08
C GLY A 102 -1.83 -8.12 11.83
N ASP A 103 -2.47 -8.55 12.91
CA ASP A 103 -2.04 -9.67 13.77
C ASP A 103 -2.85 -10.96 13.56
N ASP A 104 -3.77 -10.98 12.59
CA ASP A 104 -4.58 -12.15 12.25
C ASP A 104 -3.80 -13.12 11.34
N PHE A 105 -3.22 -14.15 11.95
CA PHE A 105 -2.44 -15.18 11.25
C PHE A 105 -3.26 -15.98 10.22
N ASP A 106 -4.54 -16.23 10.50
CA ASP A 106 -5.39 -17.02 9.59
C ASP A 106 -5.66 -16.22 8.30
N GLN A 107 -5.87 -14.90 8.42
CA GLN A 107 -5.98 -14.02 7.25
C GLN A 107 -4.67 -13.91 6.46
N VAL A 108 -3.52 -13.85 7.14
CA VAL A 108 -2.21 -13.87 6.47
C VAL A 108 -2.06 -15.14 5.64
N ASP A 109 -2.36 -16.31 6.21
CA ASP A 109 -2.27 -17.58 5.50
C ASP A 109 -3.26 -17.65 4.31
N GLU A 110 -4.45 -17.08 4.44
CA GLU A 110 -5.42 -16.99 3.34
C GLU A 110 -4.88 -16.14 2.18
N VAL A 111 -4.32 -14.96 2.47
CA VAL A 111 -3.73 -14.06 1.46
C VAL A 111 -2.56 -14.73 0.75
N ILE A 112 -1.66 -15.38 1.50
CA ILE A 112 -0.52 -16.12 0.95
C ILE A 112 -1.01 -17.28 0.08
N SER A 113 -1.97 -18.06 0.56
CA SER A 113 -2.53 -19.20 -0.17
C SER A 113 -3.21 -18.78 -1.47
N ARG A 114 -3.94 -17.65 -1.45
CA ARG A 114 -4.53 -17.03 -2.65
C ARG A 114 -3.45 -16.63 -3.65
N ASN A 115 -2.38 -15.99 -3.19
CA ASN A 115 -1.26 -15.61 -4.06
C ASN A 115 -0.59 -16.83 -4.71
N PHE A 116 -0.35 -17.90 -3.95
CA PHE A 116 0.19 -19.16 -4.50
C PHE A 116 -0.75 -19.80 -5.51
N SER A 117 -2.06 -19.80 -5.23
CA SER A 117 -3.06 -20.36 -6.13
C SER A 117 -3.17 -19.57 -7.43
N MET A 118 -3.07 -18.24 -7.35
CA MET A 118 -3.09 -17.33 -8.50
C MET A 118 -1.94 -17.58 -9.47
N VAL A 119 -0.75 -17.91 -8.97
CA VAL A 119 0.41 -18.25 -9.81
C VAL A 119 0.47 -19.74 -10.16
N HIS A 120 -0.63 -20.48 -10.00
CA HIS A 120 -0.74 -21.92 -10.28
C HIS A 120 0.33 -22.77 -9.57
N GLY A 121 0.76 -22.34 -8.37
CA GLY A 121 1.80 -23.03 -7.59
C GLY A 121 3.23 -22.83 -8.08
N ASP A 122 3.48 -21.94 -9.05
CA ASP A 122 4.84 -21.59 -9.49
C ASP A 122 5.56 -20.82 -8.37
N THR A 123 6.48 -21.49 -7.69
CA THR A 123 7.24 -20.94 -6.57
C THR A 123 8.20 -19.82 -6.99
N GLY A 124 8.65 -19.81 -8.26
CA GLY A 124 9.49 -18.76 -8.80
C GLY A 124 8.70 -17.46 -8.93
N LEU A 125 7.50 -17.52 -9.53
CA LEU A 125 6.60 -16.38 -9.62
C LEU A 125 6.12 -15.91 -8.25
N ALA A 126 5.76 -16.83 -7.35
CA ALA A 126 5.38 -16.50 -5.98
C ALA A 126 6.49 -15.73 -5.26
N MET A 127 7.75 -16.19 -5.38
CA MET A 127 8.91 -15.53 -4.78
C MET A 127 9.13 -14.13 -5.36
N LEU A 128 8.93 -13.93 -6.68
CA LEU A 128 9.03 -12.61 -7.30
C LEU A 128 7.99 -11.63 -6.77
N LEU A 129 6.74 -12.07 -6.60
CA LEU A 129 5.67 -11.26 -6.04
C LEU A 129 5.92 -10.94 -4.56
N MET A 130 6.32 -11.93 -3.76
CA MET A 130 6.67 -11.74 -2.35
C MET A 130 7.87 -10.78 -2.18
N SER A 131 8.90 -10.92 -3.01
CA SER A 131 10.06 -10.02 -3.00
C SER A 131 9.67 -8.60 -3.37
N SER A 132 8.75 -8.44 -4.33
CA SER A 132 8.23 -7.12 -4.70
C SER A 132 7.38 -6.53 -3.59
N ALA A 133 6.52 -7.32 -2.95
CA ALA A 133 5.73 -6.88 -1.80
C ALA A 133 6.62 -6.42 -0.64
N LEU A 134 7.66 -7.19 -0.31
CA LEU A 134 8.64 -6.80 0.70
C LEU A 134 9.35 -5.48 0.34
N SER A 135 9.71 -5.29 -0.94
CA SER A 135 10.27 -4.02 -1.40
C SER A 135 9.28 -2.88 -1.18
N THR A 136 8.01 -3.03 -1.56
CA THR A 136 6.98 -2.00 -1.34
C THR A 136 6.83 -1.65 0.14
N ILE A 137 6.78 -2.66 1.02
CA ILE A 137 6.71 -2.43 2.47
C ILE A 137 7.94 -1.63 2.95
N ALA A 138 9.14 -2.04 2.54
CA ALA A 138 10.39 -1.44 3.00
C ALA A 138 10.63 -0.03 2.46
N THR A 139 10.25 0.26 1.21
CA THR A 139 10.56 1.54 0.55
C THR A 139 9.42 2.55 0.63
N LEU A 140 8.17 2.09 0.66
CA LEU A 140 7.00 2.96 0.65
C LEU A 140 6.37 3.07 2.05
N VAL A 141 6.06 1.94 2.69
CA VAL A 141 5.22 1.92 3.90
C VAL A 141 6.01 2.24 5.16
N VAL A 142 7.11 1.53 5.42
CA VAL A 142 7.89 1.66 6.66
C VAL A 142 8.41 3.08 6.89
N PRO A 143 9.02 3.77 5.90
CA PRO A 143 9.49 5.14 6.10
C PRO A 143 8.37 6.11 6.49
N GLN A 144 7.18 5.94 5.92
CA GLN A 144 6.02 6.79 6.23
C GLN A 144 5.51 6.55 7.64
N LEU A 145 5.35 5.28 8.03
CA LEU A 145 4.95 4.94 9.39
C LEU A 145 5.94 5.44 10.43
N LEU A 146 7.25 5.38 10.16
CA LEU A 146 8.28 5.93 11.05
C LEU A 146 8.18 7.46 11.14
N ASN A 147 8.03 8.15 10.01
CA ASN A 147 7.85 9.60 9.99
C ASN A 147 6.62 10.03 10.79
N GLU A 148 5.51 9.28 10.68
CA GLU A 148 4.28 9.59 11.40
C GLU A 148 4.44 9.37 12.90
N ILE A 149 5.02 8.24 13.31
CA ILE A 149 5.32 7.96 14.73
C ILE A 149 6.25 9.03 15.34
N GLU A 150 7.21 9.54 14.56
CA GLU A 150 8.14 10.59 15.00
C GLU A 150 7.47 11.97 15.13
N ARG A 151 6.46 12.27 14.30
CA ARG A 151 5.78 13.57 14.25
C ARG A 151 4.56 13.65 15.16
N GLN A 152 3.73 12.61 15.17
CA GLN A 152 2.43 12.61 15.83
C GLN A 152 2.16 11.28 16.54
N GLY A 153 1.96 11.33 17.86
CA GLY A 153 1.44 10.19 18.60
C GLY A 153 -0.08 10.10 18.49
N SER A 154 -0.61 8.89 18.29
CA SER A 154 -2.06 8.58 18.26
C SER A 154 -2.82 9.03 17.00
N ASN A 155 -2.22 8.85 15.81
CA ASN A 155 -2.93 9.00 14.55
C ASN A 155 -3.80 7.76 14.26
N TRP A 156 -5.13 7.93 14.31
CA TRP A 156 -6.10 6.87 14.05
C TRP A 156 -6.47 6.75 12.55
N ASP A 157 -5.97 7.64 11.70
CA ASP A 157 -6.26 7.62 10.27
C ASP A 157 -5.29 6.73 9.49
N GLU A 158 -4.10 6.45 10.02
CA GLU A 158 -3.08 5.64 9.34
C GLU A 158 -3.59 4.27 8.86
N ARG A 159 -4.37 3.57 9.71
CA ARG A 159 -4.92 2.27 9.30
C ARG A 159 -5.99 2.40 8.20
N VAL A 160 -6.72 3.52 8.17
CA VAL A 160 -7.71 3.82 7.12
C VAL A 160 -6.96 4.15 5.82
N ARG A 161 -5.95 5.01 5.86
CA ARG A 161 -5.09 5.36 4.72
C ARG A 161 -4.44 4.13 4.10
N LEU A 162 -3.99 3.19 4.91
CA LEU A 162 -3.41 1.93 4.44
C LEU A 162 -4.44 1.08 3.66
N CYS A 163 -5.71 1.06 4.09
CA CYS A 163 -6.79 0.41 3.35
C CYS A 163 -7.19 1.19 2.08
N GLU A 164 -7.11 2.52 2.10
CA GLU A 164 -7.33 3.35 0.90
C GLU A 164 -6.22 3.14 -0.13
N ALA A 165 -4.96 3.04 0.30
CA ALA A 165 -3.82 2.66 -0.54
C ALA A 165 -3.98 1.25 -1.12
N ARG A 166 -4.52 0.30 -0.33
CA ARG A 166 -4.92 -1.03 -0.81
C ARG A 166 -5.94 -0.92 -1.95
N ALA A 167 -6.99 -0.12 -1.79
CA ALA A 167 -7.99 0.11 -2.84
C ALA A 167 -7.36 0.76 -4.09
N LYS A 168 -6.47 1.76 -3.92
CA LYS A 168 -5.73 2.40 -5.03
C LYS A 168 -4.88 1.39 -5.80
N ALA A 169 -4.14 0.52 -5.09
CA ALA A 169 -3.32 -0.53 -5.71
C ALA A 169 -4.15 -1.55 -6.52
N TRP A 170 -5.35 -1.89 -6.04
CA TRP A 170 -6.24 -2.78 -6.79
C TRP A 170 -6.94 -2.08 -7.96
N ASN A 171 -7.20 -0.77 -7.87
CA ASN A 171 -7.76 0.01 -8.98
C ASN A 171 -6.73 0.36 -10.06
N ALA A 172 -5.45 0.44 -9.72
CA ALA A 172 -4.38 0.65 -10.69
C ALA A 172 -4.37 -0.44 -11.76
N ARG A 173 -3.99 -0.08 -12.99
CA ARG A 173 -3.87 -0.99 -14.13
C ARG A 173 -2.44 -1.00 -14.65
N VAL A 174 -1.95 -2.17 -15.08
CA VAL A 174 -0.57 -2.31 -15.56
C VAL A 174 -0.28 -1.38 -16.75
N ASP A 175 -1.27 -1.20 -17.64
CA ASP A 175 -1.13 -0.36 -18.84
C ASP A 175 -1.11 1.15 -18.55
N GLU A 176 -1.50 1.56 -17.34
CA GLU A 176 -1.53 2.97 -16.91
C GLU A 176 -0.27 3.39 -16.15
N ILE A 177 0.59 2.43 -15.80
CA ILE A 177 1.82 2.69 -15.05
C ILE A 177 2.94 3.02 -16.05
N PRO A 178 3.70 4.11 -15.82
CA PRO A 178 4.83 4.47 -16.68
C PRO A 178 5.78 3.30 -16.87
N THR A 179 6.30 3.16 -18.08
CA THR A 179 7.30 2.16 -18.39
C THR A 179 8.63 2.46 -17.68
N GLU A 180 9.52 1.47 -17.60
CA GLU A 180 10.83 1.62 -16.94
C GLU A 180 11.68 2.74 -17.58
N GLU A 181 11.55 2.93 -18.89
CA GLU A 181 12.25 3.99 -19.64
C GLU A 181 11.73 5.39 -19.24
N GLU A 182 10.42 5.53 -19.05
CA GLU A 182 9.78 6.78 -18.61
C GLU A 182 10.03 7.07 -17.13
N ALA A 183 10.10 6.04 -16.29
CA ALA A 183 10.38 6.17 -14.86
C ALA A 183 11.87 6.46 -14.57
N ALA A 184 12.77 5.87 -15.35
CA ALA A 184 14.21 6.08 -15.24
C ALA A 184 14.63 7.52 -15.57
N ASP A 185 13.97 8.17 -16.53
CA ASP A 185 14.17 9.60 -16.82
C ASP A 185 13.75 10.50 -15.63
N GLY A 186 12.86 10.02 -14.77
CA GLY A 186 12.48 10.67 -13.51
C GLY A 186 13.33 10.28 -12.29
N GLY A 187 14.18 9.24 -12.39
CA GLY A 187 14.96 8.71 -11.26
C GLY A 187 14.15 7.97 -10.20
N VAL A 188 12.95 7.48 -10.56
CA VAL A 188 11.96 6.88 -9.66
C VAL A 188 11.57 5.49 -10.20
N LYS A 189 11.15 4.54 -9.35
CA LYS A 189 10.62 3.26 -9.86
C LYS A 189 9.26 3.48 -10.54
N PRO A 190 8.89 2.65 -11.54
CA PRO A 190 7.59 2.74 -12.22
C PRO A 190 6.40 2.85 -11.26
N ILE A 191 6.40 2.03 -10.22
CA ILE A 191 5.31 2.02 -9.23
C ILE A 191 5.35 3.19 -8.24
N ASP A 192 6.54 3.73 -7.97
CA ASP A 192 6.71 4.90 -7.11
C ASP A 192 6.26 6.18 -7.86
N GLY A 193 6.32 6.18 -9.21
CA GLY A 193 5.79 7.23 -10.08
C GLY A 193 4.27 7.19 -10.30
N PHE A 194 3.61 6.06 -10.02
CA PHE A 194 2.14 5.93 -10.04
C PHE A 194 1.46 6.48 -8.78
N ASP A 195 2.23 7.14 -7.91
CA ASP A 195 1.70 7.88 -6.77
C ASP A 195 0.88 7.00 -5.80
N LEU A 196 1.26 5.73 -5.62
CA LEU A 196 0.71 4.92 -4.51
C LEU A 196 1.11 5.50 -3.14
N GLY A 197 2.12 6.38 -3.13
CA GLY A 197 2.52 7.21 -2.02
C GLY A 197 1.45 8.18 -1.55
N SER A 198 0.85 9.03 -2.40
CA SER A 198 -0.08 10.09 -1.93
C SER A 198 -1.26 9.58 -1.10
N ALA A 199 -1.80 8.41 -1.45
CA ALA A 199 -2.91 7.78 -0.72
C ALA A 199 -2.49 7.27 0.67
N ALA A 200 -1.21 6.94 0.84
CA ALA A 200 -0.62 6.59 2.13
C ALA A 200 -0.03 7.82 2.87
N LEU A 201 0.39 8.85 2.12
CA LEU A 201 1.07 10.04 2.62
C LEU A 201 0.11 11.12 3.11
N GLY A 202 -1.14 11.14 2.62
CA GLY A 202 -2.02 12.29 2.78
C GLY A 202 -1.34 13.51 2.19
N ASP A 203 -1.49 13.75 0.90
CA ASP A 203 -1.05 15.01 0.31
C ASP A 203 -1.83 16.15 0.98
N ASP A 204 -1.16 16.82 1.91
CA ASP A 204 -1.43 18.20 2.31
C ASP A 204 -1.06 19.11 1.13
N ASP A 205 -1.79 18.99 0.01
CA ASP A 205 -1.90 20.07 -0.98
C ASP A 205 -3.01 21.02 -0.49
N GLU A 206 -2.71 21.77 0.58
CA GLU A 206 -3.04 23.19 0.86
C GLU A 206 -2.72 23.62 2.31
#